data_AF-A0A969SH43-F1
#
_entry.id   AF-A0A969SH43-F1
#
_cell.length_a   1.000
_cell.length_b   1.000
_cell.length_c   1.000
_cell.angle_alpha   90.00
_cell.angle_beta   90.00
_cell.angle_gamma   90.00
#
_symmetry.space_group_name_H-M   'P 1'
#
loop_
_entity.id
_entity.type
_entity.pdbx_description
1 polymer ?
#
loop_
_entity_poly.entity_id
_entity_poly.type
_entity_poly.pdbx_seq_one_letter_code
_entity_poly.pdbx_strand_id
1 'polypeptide(L)'
;LQTSFRTIKGRHGEKVDVPEDRKFIGFDGYKSVLESDAELVILATPPGFRPLHFEAAIKAGKNVFMEKPVTVDGPTSRKMFALGEESVKKNMKVGVGLMCRHCHARQEFSS
;
A
#
# COMPACT_ATOMS: atom_id res chain seq x y z
N LEU A 1 -10.99 -8.50 9.94
CA LEU A 1 -11.78 -8.36 8.68
C LEU A 1 -13.29 -8.36 8.94
N GLN A 2 -13.86 -9.37 9.62
CA GLN A 2 -15.32 -9.51 9.79
C GLN A 2 -15.98 -8.30 10.49
N THR A 3 -15.38 -7.78 11.57
CA THR A 3 -15.90 -6.61 12.27
C THR A 3 -15.91 -5.37 11.38
N SER A 4 -14.79 -5.07 10.72
CA SER A 4 -14.65 -3.93 9.80
C SER A 4 -15.63 -4.01 8.63
N PHE A 5 -15.75 -5.20 8.02
CA PHE A 5 -16.70 -5.44 6.93
C PHE A 5 -18.14 -5.22 7.38
N ARG A 6 -18.54 -5.77 8.54
CA ARG A 6 -19.90 -5.59 9.08
C ARG A 6 -20.22 -4.13 9.39
N THR A 7 -19.26 -3.39 9.96
CA THR A 7 -19.43 -1.96 10.22
C THR A 7 -19.58 -1.14 8.95
N ILE A 8 -18.74 -1.38 7.94
CA ILE A 8 -18.78 -0.64 6.67
C ILE A 8 -20.05 -1.00 5.89
N LYS A 9 -20.41 -2.28 5.80
CA LYS A 9 -21.65 -2.75 5.16
C LYS A 9 -22.90 -2.20 5.85
N GLY A 10 -22.90 -2.13 7.19
CA GLY A 10 -23.99 -1.51 7.95
C GLY A 10 -24.15 0.00 7.68
N ARG A 11 -23.06 0.72 7.39
CA ARG A 11 -23.08 2.18 7.13
C ARG A 11 -23.32 2.55 5.67
N HIS A 12 -22.85 1.72 4.75
CA HIS A 12 -22.83 2.04 3.31
C HIS A 12 -23.68 1.09 2.45
N GLY A 13 -24.35 0.12 3.07
CA GLY A 13 -25.36 -0.73 2.45
C GLY A 13 -24.86 -1.42 1.18
N GLU A 14 -25.58 -1.18 0.08
CA GLU A 14 -25.32 -1.74 -1.24
C GLU A 14 -24.04 -1.22 -1.91
N LYS A 15 -23.45 -0.13 -1.42
CA LYS A 15 -22.17 0.38 -1.94
C LYS A 15 -20.97 -0.51 -1.58
N VAL A 16 -21.19 -1.54 -0.76
CA VAL A 16 -20.16 -2.47 -0.29
C VAL A 16 -20.30 -3.79 -1.04
N ASP A 17 -19.71 -3.84 -2.23
CA ASP A 17 -19.63 -5.04 -3.06
C ASP A 17 -18.31 -5.78 -2.82
N VAL A 18 -18.30 -6.65 -1.80
CA VAL A 18 -17.15 -7.51 -1.45
C VAL A 18 -17.65 -8.94 -1.26
N PRO A 19 -17.84 -9.72 -2.34
CA PRO A 19 -18.15 -11.14 -2.28
C PRO A 19 -17.00 -11.95 -1.68
N GLU A 20 -17.25 -13.20 -1.26
CA GLU A 20 -16.27 -14.02 -0.54
C GLU A 20 -15.02 -14.35 -1.37
N ASP A 21 -15.16 -14.51 -2.68
CA ASP A 21 -14.07 -14.74 -3.63
C ASP A 21 -13.12 -13.54 -3.80
N ARG A 22 -13.59 -12.32 -3.47
CA ARG A 22 -12.77 -11.10 -3.39
C ARG A 22 -12.27 -10.79 -1.97
N LYS A 23 -12.42 -11.72 -1.02
CA LYS A 23 -11.86 -11.61 0.34
C LYS A 23 -10.64 -12.49 0.49
N PHE A 24 -9.47 -11.88 0.29
CA PHE A 24 -8.19 -12.56 0.48
C PHE A 24 -7.75 -12.47 1.95
N ILE A 25 -7.78 -13.60 2.66
CA ILE A 25 -7.48 -13.69 4.09
C ILE A 25 -6.30 -14.63 4.32
N GLY A 26 -5.39 -14.25 5.21
CA GLY A 26 -4.25 -15.08 5.63
C GLY A 26 -2.91 -14.48 5.23
N PHE A 27 -1.83 -15.17 5.58
CA PHE A 27 -0.46 -14.71 5.32
C PHE A 27 -0.15 -14.56 3.82
N ASP A 28 -0.72 -15.41 2.97
CA ASP A 28 -0.53 -15.35 1.52
C ASP A 28 -1.59 -14.51 0.79
N GLY A 29 -2.54 -13.90 1.52
CA GLY A 29 -3.62 -13.12 0.90
C GLY A 29 -3.11 -11.98 0.03
N TYR A 30 -1.95 -11.40 0.34
CA TYR A 30 -1.34 -10.35 -0.49
C TYR A 30 -0.94 -10.86 -1.89
N LYS A 31 -0.55 -12.13 -2.03
CA LYS A 31 -0.21 -12.72 -3.33
C LYS A 31 -1.47 -12.86 -4.19
N SER A 32 -2.54 -13.39 -3.61
CA SER A 32 -3.82 -13.54 -4.30
C SER A 32 -4.42 -12.20 -4.73
N VAL A 33 -4.27 -11.14 -3.92
CA VAL A 33 -4.66 -9.77 -4.32
C VAL A 33 -3.87 -9.32 -5.55
N LEU A 34 -2.57 -9.62 -5.62
CA LEU A 34 -1.71 -9.19 -6.72
C LEU A 34 -1.98 -9.95 -8.03
N GLU A 35 -2.52 -11.17 -7.94
CA GLU A 35 -2.98 -11.97 -9.08
C GLU A 35 -4.33 -11.50 -9.64
N SER A 36 -5.07 -10.66 -8.91
CA SER A 36 -6.33 -10.10 -9.37
C SER A 36 -6.15 -9.05 -10.48
N ASP A 37 -7.28 -8.61 -11.04
CA ASP A 37 -7.38 -7.53 -12.03
C ASP A 37 -7.12 -6.13 -11.44
N ALA A 38 -6.85 -6.01 -10.13
CA ALA A 38 -6.54 -4.74 -9.49
C ALA A 38 -5.36 -4.00 -10.15
N GLU A 39 -5.52 -2.71 -10.45
CA GLU A 39 -4.47 -1.87 -11.04
C GLU A 39 -3.68 -1.08 -9.99
N LEU A 40 -4.28 -0.85 -8.82
CA LEU A 40 -3.75 -0.09 -7.69
C LEU A 40 -3.88 -0.89 -6.39
N VAL A 41 -2.79 -0.98 -5.65
CA VAL A 41 -2.72 -1.67 -4.36
C VAL A 41 -2.43 -0.67 -3.25
N ILE A 42 -3.28 -0.66 -2.22
CA ILE A 42 -3.10 0.18 -1.03
C ILE A 42 -2.48 -0.65 0.09
N LEU A 43 -1.25 -0.34 0.48
CA LEU A 43 -0.52 -1.01 1.55
C LEU A 43 -0.71 -0.28 2.88
N ALA A 44 -1.74 -0.71 3.62
CA ALA A 44 -2.03 -0.29 5.00
C ALA A 44 -1.47 -1.27 6.06
N THR A 45 -0.56 -2.17 5.67
CA THR A 45 0.03 -3.18 6.57
C THR A 45 1.10 -2.57 7.49
N PRO A 46 1.44 -3.20 8.62
CA PRO A 46 2.55 -2.75 9.47
C PRO A 46 3.88 -2.61 8.69
N PRO A 47 4.76 -1.68 9.09
CA PRO A 47 5.94 -1.30 8.30
C PRO A 47 6.93 -2.44 8.06
N GLY A 48 7.08 -3.39 8.99
CA GLY A 48 7.99 -4.52 8.83
C GLY A 48 7.65 -5.45 7.65
N PHE A 49 6.37 -5.55 7.27
CA PHE A 49 5.93 -6.38 6.13
C PHE A 49 5.87 -5.61 4.81
N ARG A 50 5.96 -4.27 4.87
CA ARG A 50 5.75 -3.42 3.69
C ARG A 50 6.77 -3.65 2.57
N PRO A 51 8.08 -3.85 2.82
CA PRO A 51 9.03 -4.16 1.76
C PRO A 51 8.70 -5.44 1.01
N LEU A 52 8.21 -6.47 1.71
CA LEU A 52 7.81 -7.74 1.10
C LEU A 52 6.63 -7.55 0.15
N HIS A 53 5.59 -6.84 0.58
CA HIS A 53 4.42 -6.58 -0.24
C HIS A 53 4.72 -5.63 -1.40
N PHE A 54 5.58 -4.63 -1.19
CA PHE A 54 5.96 -3.69 -2.24
C PHE A 54 6.80 -4.37 -3.32
N GLU A 55 7.75 -5.23 -2.93
CA GLU A 55 8.52 -6.04 -3.88
C GLU A 55 7.61 -6.96 -4.71
N ALA A 56 6.62 -7.60 -4.08
CA ALA A 56 5.63 -8.42 -4.79
C ALA A 56 4.78 -7.59 -5.77
N ALA A 57 4.36 -6.39 -5.38
CA ALA A 57 3.60 -5.49 -6.25
C ALA A 57 4.42 -5.00 -7.46
N ILE A 58 5.72 -4.74 -7.26
CA ILE A 58 6.66 -4.40 -8.34
C ILE A 58 6.85 -5.56 -9.32
N LYS A 59 6.90 -6.80 -8.83
CA LYS A 59 6.96 -8.00 -9.69
C LYS A 59 5.68 -8.19 -10.48
N ALA A 60 4.53 -7.91 -9.87
CA ALA A 60 3.22 -7.98 -10.51
C ALA A 60 2.88 -6.76 -11.40
N GLY A 61 3.74 -5.73 -11.42
CA GLY A 61 3.52 -4.51 -12.23
C GLY A 61 2.33 -3.66 -11.79
N LYS A 62 1.92 -3.74 -10.52
CA LYS A 62 0.73 -3.06 -9.99
C LYS A 62 1.10 -1.73 -9.32
N ASN A 63 0.36 -0.65 -9.59
CA ASN A 63 0.61 0.64 -8.93
C ASN A 63 0.39 0.52 -7.42
N VAL A 64 1.10 1.32 -6.63
CA VAL A 64 1.09 1.17 -5.17
C VAL A 64 0.87 2.52 -4.48
N PHE A 65 0.00 2.52 -3.46
CA PHE A 65 -0.10 3.59 -2.47
C PHE A 65 0.24 3.05 -1.08
N MET A 66 1.15 3.70 -0.36
CA MET A 66 1.62 3.25 0.96
C MET A 66 1.26 4.23 2.07
N GLU A 67 0.68 3.73 3.16
CA GLU A 67 0.44 4.50 4.38
C GLU A 67 1.72 4.74 5.19
N LYS A 68 1.73 5.82 5.98
CA LYS A 68 2.86 6.19 6.86
C LYS A 68 2.92 5.33 8.12
N PRO A 69 4.10 5.18 8.78
CA PRO A 69 5.44 5.54 8.30
C PRO A 69 5.94 4.52 7.28
N VAL A 70 6.68 4.94 6.26
CA VAL A 70 7.15 4.06 5.16
C VAL A 70 8.10 2.99 5.69
N THR A 71 9.05 3.39 6.53
CA THR A 71 10.08 2.54 7.13
C THR A 71 10.28 2.88 8.60
N VAL A 72 10.84 1.93 9.35
CA VAL A 72 11.05 2.05 10.81
C VAL A 72 12.54 2.10 11.19
N ASP A 73 13.45 1.79 10.26
CA ASP A 73 14.89 1.66 10.49
C ASP A 73 15.71 1.91 9.20
N GLY A 74 17.00 2.24 9.37
CA GLY A 74 17.92 2.58 8.26
C GLY A 74 18.10 1.48 7.20
N PRO A 75 18.29 0.20 7.58
CA PRO A 75 18.38 -0.91 6.62
C PRO A 75 17.12 -1.08 5.76
N THR A 76 15.93 -1.07 6.38
CA THR A 76 14.66 -1.18 5.64
C THR A 76 14.45 0.02 4.72
N SER A 77 14.91 1.21 5.13
CA SER A 77 14.89 2.41 4.28
C SER A 77 15.70 2.24 3.01
N ARG A 78 16.93 1.70 3.10
CA ARG A 78 17.75 1.41 1.90
C ARG A 78 17.07 0.41 0.97
N LYS A 79 16.46 -0.65 1.50
CA LYS A 79 15.70 -1.62 0.68
C LYS A 79 14.53 -0.93 -0.02
N MET A 80 13.78 -0.09 0.68
CA MET A 80 12.65 0.64 0.10
C MET A 80 13.07 1.63 -0.99
N PHE A 81 14.23 2.28 -0.85
CA PHE A 81 14.78 3.15 -1.91
C PHE A 81 15.13 2.35 -3.17
N ALA A 82 15.82 1.21 -3.01
CA ALA A 82 16.15 0.34 -4.15
C ALA A 82 14.90 -0.18 -4.88
N LEU A 83 13.87 -0.59 -4.13
CA LEU A 83 12.57 -0.98 -4.69
C LEU A 83 11.87 0.20 -5.38
N GLY A 84 11.99 1.41 -4.82
CA GLY A 84 11.50 2.64 -5.43
C GLY A 84 12.13 2.87 -6.81
N GLU A 85 13.45 2.73 -6.93
CA GLU A 85 14.15 2.85 -8.22
C GLU A 85 13.71 1.78 -9.22
N GLU A 86 13.49 0.54 -8.78
CA GLU A 86 12.96 -0.53 -9.65
C GLU A 86 11.55 -0.21 -10.16
N SER A 87 10.69 0.34 -9.29
CA SER A 87 9.33 0.73 -9.69
C SER A 87 9.34 1.83 -10.76
N VAL A 88 10.29 2.77 -10.68
CA VAL A 88 10.47 3.82 -11.69
C VAL A 88 10.93 3.23 -13.02
N LYS A 89 11.87 2.28 -12.99
CA LYS A 89 12.33 1.57 -14.22
C LYS A 89 11.20 0.83 -14.92
N LYS A 90 10.21 0.35 -14.18
CA LYS A 90 8.99 -0.31 -14.68
C LYS A 90 7.85 0.67 -15.02
N ASN A 91 8.11 1.98 -14.98
CA ASN A 91 7.12 3.05 -15.19
C ASN A 91 5.87 2.94 -14.29
N MET A 92 6.03 2.34 -13.10
CA MET A 92 4.95 2.21 -12.14
C MET A 92 4.72 3.52 -11.39
N LYS A 93 3.47 3.76 -10.98
CA LYS A 93 3.12 4.90 -10.13
C LYS A 93 3.11 4.45 -8.67
N VAL A 94 4.01 5.02 -7.88
CA VAL A 94 4.14 4.73 -6.45
C VAL A 94 3.91 6.01 -5.65
N GLY A 95 2.85 6.00 -4.86
CA GLY A 95 2.50 7.05 -3.91
C GLY A 95 2.80 6.63 -2.48
N VAL A 96 3.29 7.57 -1.68
CA VAL A 96 3.31 7.44 -0.23
C VAL A 96 2.38 8.50 0.32
N GLY A 97 1.58 8.16 1.34
CA GLY A 97 0.76 9.09 2.13
C GLY A 97 1.61 10.09 2.92
N LEU A 98 2.40 10.92 2.23
CA LEU A 98 3.11 12.07 2.77
C LEU A 98 2.08 13.18 3.02
N MET A 99 1.38 13.12 4.16
CA MET A 99 0.55 14.24 4.62
C MET A 99 1.39 15.52 4.84
N CYS A 100 2.74 15.41 4.89
CA CYS A 100 3.67 16.54 5.01
C CYS A 100 4.05 17.22 3.68
N ARG A 101 3.46 16.86 2.53
CA ARG A 101 3.63 17.65 1.29
C ARG A 101 2.62 18.79 1.15
N HIS A 102 1.62 18.87 2.04
CA HIS A 102 0.58 19.90 2.03
C HIS A 102 0.51 20.73 3.34
N CYS A 103 1.45 20.54 4.27
CA CYS A 103 1.61 21.43 5.42
C CYS A 103 2.57 22.58 5.07
N HIS A 104 2.02 23.75 4.74
CA HIS A 104 2.77 25.00 4.51
C HIS A 104 3.79 25.31 5.62
N ALA A 105 3.51 24.91 6.87
CA ALA A 105 4.34 25.19 8.04
C ALA A 105 5.73 24.54 8.06
N ARG A 106 6.09 23.68 7.10
CA ARG A 106 7.41 23.01 7.08
C ARG A 106 8.25 23.25 5.82
N GLN A 107 7.83 24.18 4.95
CA GLN A 107 8.65 24.64 3.81
C GLN A 107 9.80 25.57 4.25
N GLU A 108 9.78 26.09 5.49
CA GLU A 108 10.79 27.04 5.98
C GLU A 108 12.11 26.42 6.45
N PHE A 109 12.23 25.10 6.55
CA PHE A 109 13.46 24.43 7.02
C PHE A 109 14.36 23.86 5.91
N SER A 110 14.16 24.33 4.66
CA SER A 110 14.99 23.93 3.51
C SER A 110 15.69 25.12 2.84
N SER A 111 16.01 26.17 3.60
CA SER A 111 16.94 27.24 3.21
C SER A 111 18.35 26.95 3.70
#